data_AF-A0A520HGA6-F1
#
_entry.id   AF-A0A520HGA6-F1
#
_cell.length_a   1.000
_cell.length_b   1.000
_cell.length_c   1.000
_cell.angle_alpha   90.00
_cell.angle_beta   90.00
_cell.angle_gamma   90.00
#
_symmetry.space_group_name_H-M   'P 1'
#
loop_
_entity.id
_entity.type
_entity.pdbx_description
1 polymer ?
#
loop_
_entity_poly.entity_id
_entity_poly.type
_entity_poly.pdbx_seq_one_letter_code
_entity_poly.pdbx_strand_id
1 'polypeptide(L)'
;MQATLPAFATTALLYLLAAATALAWFARLREAFARPPPVIAAMALLAGGMMAFVQPDLVAFHEVWAGLFVALSLAVRRPGRWMPAVAFGLAAVLIRETAGLYLALMAVIAWIEGDRREALGWATAIGILALAVGLHAHAVAQVVRPLDPASPGWSGLLGFGFFVRTMTISTALGLAPLWLAAPLVGLALFGWAAWRDPLGLRVLAVTAGYALILALFGRTDTFYWGLLVAPTLLVGLAFALDGVRDLIIGALDRRRITVTRMVR
;
A
#
# COMPACT_ATOMS: atom_id res chain seq x y z
N MET A 1 19.65 19.37 4.52
CA MET A 1 18.57 19.72 5.46
C MET A 1 18.30 18.65 6.52
N GLN A 2 18.44 17.35 6.26
CA GLN A 2 18.38 16.34 7.35
C GLN A 2 19.56 16.47 8.34
N ALA A 3 20.72 16.92 7.86
CA ALA A 3 21.91 17.20 8.68
C ALA A 3 21.74 18.33 9.72
N THR A 4 20.66 19.13 9.66
CA THR A 4 20.42 20.24 10.60
C THR A 4 19.36 19.94 11.64
N LEU A 5 18.64 18.81 11.53
CA LEU A 5 17.65 18.41 12.53
C LEU A 5 18.28 17.45 13.54
N PRO A 6 18.08 17.66 14.85
CA PRO A 6 18.49 16.70 15.87
C PRO A 6 17.87 15.33 15.61
N ALA A 7 18.61 14.24 15.87
CA ALA A 7 18.12 12.87 15.66
C ALA A 7 16.80 12.57 16.40
N PHE A 8 16.62 13.13 17.61
CA PHE A 8 15.38 12.96 18.35
C PHE A 8 14.17 13.59 17.64
N ALA A 9 14.37 14.69 16.91
CA ALA A 9 13.30 15.40 16.23
C ALA A 9 12.81 14.61 15.00
N THR A 10 13.72 14.02 14.23
CA THR A 10 13.35 13.15 13.10
C THR A 10 12.65 11.88 13.58
N THR A 11 13.12 11.24 14.66
CA THR A 11 12.43 10.09 15.26
C THR A 11 11.05 10.47 15.79
N ALA A 12 10.90 11.62 16.46
CA ALA A 12 9.62 12.10 16.94
C ALA A 12 8.64 12.35 15.79
N LEU A 13 9.09 12.97 14.69
CA LEU A 13 8.27 13.16 13.48
C LEU A 13 7.82 11.83 12.87
N LEU A 14 8.69 10.82 12.85
CA LEU A 14 8.35 9.49 12.36
C LEU A 14 7.23 8.87 13.22
N TYR A 15 7.36 8.93 14.54
CA TYR A 15 6.35 8.39 15.45
C TYR A 15 5.04 9.16 15.40
N LEU A 16 5.07 10.48 15.20
CA LEU A 16 3.87 11.28 14.97
C LEU A 16 3.17 10.86 13.67
N LEU A 17 3.92 10.62 12.60
CA LEU A 17 3.36 10.14 11.34
C LEU A 17 2.77 8.72 11.50
N ALA A 18 3.48 7.82 12.18
CA ALA A 18 2.98 6.48 12.49
C ALA A 18 1.69 6.53 13.33
N ALA A 19 1.64 7.37 14.35
CA ALA A 19 0.44 7.58 15.16
C ALA A 19 -0.72 8.16 14.34
N ALA A 20 -0.46 9.15 13.48
CA ALA A 20 -1.46 9.71 12.59
C ALA A 20 -2.03 8.66 11.62
N THR A 21 -1.16 7.82 11.04
CA THR A 21 -1.56 6.68 10.20
C THR A 21 -2.45 5.70 10.99
N ALA A 22 -2.05 5.31 12.19
CA ALA A 22 -2.82 4.41 13.04
C ALA A 22 -4.19 5.00 13.41
N LEU A 23 -4.25 6.29 13.76
CA LEU A 23 -5.50 6.99 14.08
C LEU A 23 -6.44 7.09 12.87
N ALA A 24 -5.91 7.39 11.69
CA ALA A 24 -6.68 7.45 10.46
C ALA A 24 -7.26 6.07 10.10
N TRP A 25 -6.45 5.01 10.25
CA TRP A 25 -6.91 3.63 10.04
C TRP A 25 -7.91 3.16 11.09
N PHE A 26 -7.74 3.55 12.36
CA PHE A 26 -8.74 3.28 13.40
C PHE A 26 -10.09 3.92 13.03
N ALA A 27 -10.07 5.19 12.61
CA ALA A 27 -11.27 5.89 12.15
C ALA A 27 -11.91 5.22 10.92
N ARG A 28 -11.11 4.56 10.07
CA ARG A 28 -11.59 3.84 8.90
C ARG A 28 -12.17 2.47 9.24
N LEU A 29 -11.50 1.72 10.11
CA LEU A 29 -11.86 0.35 10.48
C LEU A 29 -13.04 0.32 11.45
N ARG A 30 -13.19 1.32 12.33
CA ARG A 30 -14.38 1.45 13.20
C ARG A 30 -15.68 1.56 12.39
N GLU A 31 -15.60 2.15 11.18
CA GLU A 31 -16.76 2.30 10.29
C GLU A 31 -17.02 1.03 9.47
N ALA A 32 -16.00 0.17 9.33
CA ALA A 32 -16.09 -1.08 8.60
C ALA A 32 -16.72 -2.21 9.43
N PHE A 33 -16.56 -2.18 10.76
CA PHE A 33 -17.03 -3.24 11.66
C PHE A 33 -18.08 -2.74 12.65
N ALA A 34 -19.18 -3.49 12.79
CA ALA A 34 -20.26 -3.14 13.71
C ALA A 34 -19.92 -3.35 15.20
N ARG A 35 -18.88 -4.14 15.51
CA ARG A 35 -18.51 -4.53 16.89
C ARG A 35 -17.05 -4.17 17.18
N PRO A 36 -16.69 -3.88 18.45
CA PRO A 36 -15.31 -3.55 18.83
C PRO A 36 -14.26 -4.66 18.59
N PRO A 37 -14.51 -5.96 18.87
CA PRO A 37 -13.44 -6.96 18.78
C PRO A 37 -12.78 -7.11 17.39
N PRO A 38 -13.52 -7.12 16.26
CA PRO A 38 -12.92 -7.09 14.93
C PRO A 38 -12.07 -5.85 14.66
N VAL A 39 -12.45 -4.67 15.19
CA VAL A 39 -11.65 -3.44 15.08
C VAL A 39 -10.32 -3.62 15.81
N ILE A 40 -10.34 -4.19 17.03
CA ILE A 40 -9.12 -4.46 17.81
C ILE A 40 -8.20 -5.43 17.04
N ALA A 41 -8.76 -6.50 16.48
CA ALA A 41 -8.00 -7.45 15.66
C ALA A 41 -7.39 -6.78 14.41
N ALA A 42 -8.16 -5.97 13.69
CA ALA A 42 -7.67 -5.24 12.53
C ALA A 42 -6.58 -4.21 12.90
N MET A 43 -6.70 -3.54 14.05
CA MET A 43 -5.67 -2.64 14.55
C MET A 43 -4.41 -3.38 15.02
N ALA A 44 -4.53 -4.57 15.59
CA ALA A 44 -3.39 -5.42 15.91
C ALA A 44 -2.67 -5.88 14.64
N LEU A 45 -3.40 -6.21 13.58
CA LEU A 45 -2.85 -6.54 12.26
C LEU A 45 -2.16 -5.34 11.62
N LEU A 46 -2.74 -4.14 11.71
CA LEU A 46 -2.09 -2.89 11.28
C LEU A 46 -0.78 -2.66 12.04
N ALA A 47 -0.78 -2.79 13.36
CA ALA A 47 0.43 -2.67 14.18
C ALA A 47 1.49 -3.70 13.76
N GLY A 48 1.08 -4.93 13.44
CA GLY A 48 1.97 -5.94 12.88
C GLY A 48 2.54 -5.57 11.51
N GLY A 49 1.76 -4.93 10.64
CA GLY A 49 2.22 -4.38 9.36
C GLY A 49 3.17 -3.19 9.54
N MET A 50 3.03 -2.45 10.64
CA MET A 50 3.81 -1.25 10.97
C MET A 50 5.08 -1.53 11.79
N MET A 51 5.44 -2.80 12.03
CA MET A 51 6.56 -3.17 12.91
C MET A 51 7.91 -2.53 12.51
N ALA A 52 8.20 -2.42 11.22
CA ALA A 52 9.42 -1.75 10.73
C ALA A 52 9.39 -0.22 10.90
N PHE A 53 8.20 0.38 10.99
CA PHE A 53 7.99 1.83 10.92
C PHE A 53 8.14 2.54 12.26
N VAL A 54 8.33 1.75 13.32
CA VAL A 54 8.58 2.22 14.69
C VAL A 54 10.01 1.92 15.15
N GLN A 55 10.88 1.47 14.24
CA GLN A 55 12.29 1.21 14.54
C GLN A 55 13.12 2.49 14.31
N PRO A 56 13.80 3.02 15.34
CA PRO A 56 14.64 4.22 15.20
C PRO A 56 15.72 4.08 14.13
N ASP A 57 16.28 2.88 13.98
CA ASP A 57 17.38 2.60 13.06
C ASP A 57 16.97 2.74 11.59
N LEU A 58 15.67 2.69 11.30
CA LEU A 58 15.10 2.82 9.96
C LEU A 58 14.62 4.26 9.66
N VAL A 59 14.85 5.23 10.55
CA VAL A 59 14.47 6.65 10.32
C VAL A 59 15.10 7.23 9.06
N ALA A 60 16.28 6.76 8.65
CA ALA A 60 16.95 7.21 7.42
C ALA A 60 16.41 6.55 6.14
N PHE A 61 15.58 5.51 6.25
CA PHE A 61 14.97 4.85 5.09
C PHE A 61 13.77 5.64 4.59
N HIS A 62 13.90 6.21 3.39
CA HIS A 62 12.85 7.00 2.74
C HIS A 62 11.54 6.21 2.55
N GLU A 63 11.64 4.89 2.38
CA GLU A 63 10.49 3.99 2.20
C GLU A 63 9.64 3.85 3.47
N VAL A 64 10.24 4.01 4.65
CA VAL A 64 9.48 4.01 5.91
C VAL A 64 8.53 5.20 5.94
N TRP A 65 9.03 6.38 5.61
CA TRP A 65 8.22 7.60 5.54
C TRP A 65 7.18 7.52 4.42
N ALA A 66 7.61 7.15 3.22
CA ALA A 66 6.73 7.06 2.06
C ALA A 66 5.63 6.00 2.26
N GLY A 67 5.94 4.85 2.87
CA GLY A 67 4.97 3.81 3.19
C GLY A 67 3.91 4.27 4.18
N LEU A 68 4.29 5.05 5.21
CA LEU A 68 3.32 5.66 6.11
C LEU A 68 2.45 6.69 5.40
N PHE A 69 3.02 7.52 4.53
CA PHE A 69 2.24 8.49 3.76
C PHE A 69 1.28 7.81 2.77
N VAL A 70 1.69 6.70 2.12
CA VAL A 70 0.80 5.88 1.27
C VAL A 70 -0.34 5.30 2.12
N ALA A 71 -0.03 4.70 3.27
CA ALA A 71 -1.03 4.13 4.17
C ALA A 71 -1.99 5.21 4.72
N LEU A 72 -1.48 6.37 5.11
CA LEU A 72 -2.28 7.51 5.56
C LEU A 72 -3.16 8.05 4.45
N SER A 73 -2.60 8.22 3.25
CA SER A 73 -3.32 8.64 2.04
C SER A 73 -4.52 7.73 1.75
N LEU A 74 -4.31 6.41 1.79
CA LEU A 74 -5.37 5.41 1.63
C LEU A 74 -6.45 5.54 2.73
N ALA A 75 -6.04 5.72 3.98
CA ALA A 75 -6.98 5.82 5.11
C ALA A 75 -7.86 7.08 5.06
N VAL A 76 -7.29 8.24 4.67
CA VAL A 76 -8.02 9.51 4.63
C VAL A 76 -8.81 9.72 3.35
N ARG A 77 -8.56 8.93 2.29
CA ARG A 77 -9.30 9.02 1.03
C ARG A 77 -10.78 8.72 1.24
N ARG A 78 -11.64 9.69 0.93
CA ARG A 78 -13.10 9.52 0.92
C ARG A 78 -13.68 9.97 -0.42
N PRO A 79 -14.74 9.33 -0.94
CA PRO A 79 -15.45 9.82 -2.11
C PRO A 79 -15.85 11.29 -1.95
N GLY A 80 -15.57 12.13 -2.95
CA GLY A 80 -15.83 13.57 -2.91
C GLY A 80 -14.88 14.40 -2.03
N ARG A 81 -14.00 13.79 -1.22
CA ARG A 81 -12.98 14.47 -0.40
C ARG A 81 -11.60 13.84 -0.62
N TRP A 82 -11.11 13.97 -1.86
CA TRP A 82 -9.86 13.35 -2.32
C TRP A 82 -8.60 14.17 -2.03
N MET A 83 -8.71 15.49 -1.82
CA MET A 83 -7.54 16.38 -1.72
C MET A 83 -6.52 15.97 -0.63
N PRO A 84 -6.93 15.59 0.60
CA PRO A 84 -5.97 15.14 1.61
C PRO A 84 -5.20 13.89 1.19
N ALA A 85 -5.86 12.95 0.51
CA ALA A 85 -5.22 11.75 -0.01
C ALA A 85 -4.19 12.11 -1.08
N VAL A 86 -4.54 12.96 -2.05
CA VAL A 86 -3.59 13.41 -3.07
C VAL A 86 -2.40 14.14 -2.44
N ALA A 87 -2.61 14.96 -1.42
CA ALA A 87 -1.54 15.65 -0.72
C ALA A 87 -0.57 14.68 -0.02
N PHE A 88 -1.07 13.68 0.69
CA PHE A 88 -0.22 12.66 1.31
C PHE A 88 0.45 11.74 0.28
N GLY A 89 -0.23 11.40 -0.82
CA GLY A 89 0.38 10.68 -1.93
C GLY A 89 1.51 11.48 -2.59
N LEU A 90 1.32 12.78 -2.78
CA LEU A 90 2.36 13.67 -3.30
C LEU A 90 3.55 13.75 -2.32
N ALA A 91 3.28 13.87 -1.01
CA ALA A 91 4.34 13.83 -0.01
C ALA A 91 5.12 12.50 -0.05
N ALA A 92 4.43 11.36 -0.20
CA ALA A 92 5.06 10.05 -0.34
C ALA A 92 6.00 10.02 -1.55
N VAL A 93 5.55 10.52 -2.71
CA VAL A 93 6.33 10.42 -3.95
C VAL A 93 7.52 11.38 -4.02
N LEU A 94 7.42 12.53 -3.37
CA LEU A 94 8.53 13.48 -3.26
C LEU A 94 9.61 13.00 -2.29
N ILE A 95 9.25 12.17 -1.31
CA ILE A 95 10.22 11.50 -0.43
C ILE A 95 10.80 10.26 -1.14
N ARG A 96 9.96 9.53 -1.89
CA ARG A 96 10.37 8.32 -2.59
C ARG A 96 9.67 8.18 -3.94
N GLU A 97 10.45 8.26 -5.00
CA GLU A 97 9.99 8.21 -6.39
C GLU A 97 9.27 6.92 -6.76
N THR A 98 9.61 5.79 -6.12
CA THR A 98 8.92 4.51 -6.35
C THR A 98 7.46 4.53 -5.88
N ALA A 99 7.08 5.49 -5.03
CA ALA A 99 5.66 5.76 -4.73
C ALA A 99 4.87 6.30 -5.94
N GLY A 100 5.52 6.59 -7.07
CA GLY A 100 4.86 6.97 -8.32
C GLY A 100 3.89 5.90 -8.83
N LEU A 101 4.17 4.62 -8.57
CA LEU A 101 3.24 3.53 -8.87
C LEU A 101 1.91 3.72 -8.12
N TYR A 102 1.96 4.12 -6.85
CA TYR A 102 0.76 4.37 -6.05
C TYR A 102 -0.10 5.47 -6.69
N LEU A 103 0.51 6.59 -7.09
CA LEU A 103 -0.22 7.68 -7.75
C LEU A 103 -0.85 7.24 -9.08
N ALA A 104 -0.10 6.49 -9.90
CA ALA A 104 -0.58 5.99 -11.19
C ALA A 104 -1.79 5.07 -11.01
N LEU A 105 -1.74 4.13 -10.07
CA LEU A 105 -2.85 3.22 -9.78
C LEU A 105 -4.08 3.99 -9.26
N MET A 106 -3.89 4.95 -8.36
CA MET A 106 -4.99 5.77 -7.85
C MET A 106 -5.60 6.65 -8.95
N ALA A 107 -4.79 7.20 -9.85
CA ALA A 107 -5.27 7.97 -11.01
C ALA A 107 -6.13 7.09 -11.95
N VAL A 108 -5.64 5.89 -12.29
CA VAL A 108 -6.35 4.94 -13.15
C VAL A 108 -7.67 4.50 -12.52
N ILE A 109 -7.67 4.16 -11.22
CA ILE A 109 -8.89 3.75 -10.52
C ILE A 109 -9.91 4.90 -10.47
N ALA A 110 -9.47 6.11 -10.12
CA ALA A 110 -10.35 7.28 -10.10
C ALA A 110 -10.94 7.60 -11.48
N TRP A 111 -10.15 7.42 -12.53
CA TRP A 111 -10.60 7.56 -13.92
C TRP A 111 -11.67 6.52 -14.28
N ILE A 112 -11.45 5.25 -13.95
CA ILE A 112 -12.40 4.15 -14.20
C ILE A 112 -13.70 4.37 -13.42
N GLU A 113 -13.63 4.88 -12.18
CA GLU A 113 -14.80 5.23 -11.37
C GLU A 113 -15.54 6.49 -11.84
N GLY A 114 -15.01 7.21 -12.83
CA GLY A 114 -15.62 8.42 -13.39
C GLY A 114 -15.41 9.68 -12.53
N ASP A 115 -14.63 9.63 -11.45
CA ASP A 115 -14.31 10.80 -10.64
C ASP A 115 -13.17 11.59 -11.29
N ARG A 116 -13.54 12.39 -12.30
CA ARG A 116 -12.60 13.21 -13.08
C ARG A 116 -11.78 14.17 -12.21
N ARG A 117 -12.36 14.67 -11.11
CA ARG A 117 -11.67 15.61 -10.21
C ARG A 117 -10.58 14.90 -9.42
N GLU A 118 -10.90 13.74 -8.85
CA GLU A 118 -9.91 12.90 -8.17
C GLU A 118 -8.81 12.46 -9.16
N ALA A 119 -9.18 12.00 -10.36
CA ALA A 119 -8.21 11.58 -11.39
C ALA A 119 -7.26 12.70 -11.81
N LEU A 120 -7.77 13.93 -12.02
CA LEU A 120 -6.96 15.11 -12.29
C LEU A 120 -6.04 15.47 -11.13
N GLY A 121 -6.49 15.30 -9.87
CA GLY A 121 -5.64 15.50 -8.69
C GLY A 121 -4.43 14.56 -8.69
N TRP A 122 -4.67 13.27 -8.90
CA TRP A 122 -3.60 12.27 -9.02
C TRP A 122 -2.68 12.53 -10.22
N ALA A 123 -3.25 12.87 -11.39
CA ALA A 123 -2.47 13.23 -12.58
C ALA A 123 -1.60 14.47 -12.36
N THR A 124 -2.12 15.47 -11.63
CA THR A 124 -1.34 16.67 -11.26
C THR A 124 -0.15 16.30 -10.38
N ALA A 125 -0.36 15.44 -9.37
CA ALA A 125 0.73 14.95 -8.52
C ALA A 125 1.80 14.18 -9.32
N ILE A 126 1.40 13.39 -10.31
CA ILE A 126 2.31 12.73 -11.27
C ILE A 126 3.07 13.77 -12.09
N GLY A 127 2.41 14.83 -12.56
CA GLY A 127 3.06 15.93 -13.29
C GLY A 127 4.13 16.65 -12.45
N ILE A 128 3.86 16.89 -11.16
CA ILE A 128 4.84 17.46 -10.22
C ILE A 128 6.04 16.53 -10.05
N LEU A 129 5.81 15.23 -9.89
CA LEU A 129 6.90 14.24 -9.84
C LEU A 129 7.73 14.27 -11.12
N ALA A 130 7.09 14.25 -12.29
CA ALA A 130 7.78 14.25 -13.58
C ALA A 130 8.64 15.51 -13.75
N LEU A 131 8.14 16.67 -13.32
CA LEU A 131 8.91 17.91 -13.31
C LEU A 131 10.11 17.81 -12.35
N ALA A 132 9.91 17.33 -11.13
CA ALA A 132 10.99 17.20 -10.15
C ALA A 132 12.09 16.25 -10.64
N VAL A 133 11.71 15.07 -11.16
CA VAL A 133 12.64 14.09 -11.73
C VAL A 133 13.30 14.62 -12.99
N GLY A 134 12.58 15.36 -13.84
CA GLY A 134 13.14 15.98 -15.05
C GLY A 134 14.21 17.03 -14.73
N LEU A 135 13.95 17.91 -13.75
CA LEU A 135 14.92 18.89 -13.26
C LEU A 135 16.12 18.20 -12.61
N HIS A 136 15.88 17.14 -11.83
CA HIS A 136 16.95 16.35 -11.23
C HIS A 136 17.82 15.68 -12.30
N ALA A 137 17.21 15.02 -13.29
CA ALA A 137 17.91 14.38 -14.39
C ALA A 137 18.71 15.39 -15.21
N HIS A 138 18.16 16.57 -15.46
CA HIS A 138 18.89 17.65 -16.12
C HIS A 138 20.13 18.08 -15.33
N ALA A 139 20.01 18.28 -14.01
CA ALA A 139 21.14 18.64 -13.15
C ALA A 139 22.20 17.53 -13.08
N VAL A 140 21.78 16.26 -12.96
CA VAL A 140 22.67 15.10 -12.95
C VAL A 140 23.41 14.97 -14.28
N ALA A 141 22.74 15.18 -15.41
CA ALA A 141 23.37 15.12 -16.74
C ALA A 141 24.50 16.15 -16.92
N GLN A 142 24.52 17.24 -16.14
CA GLN A 142 25.62 18.22 -16.17
C GLN A 142 26.88 17.74 -15.46
N VAL A 143 26.80 16.69 -14.64
CA VAL A 143 27.92 16.24 -13.78
C VAL A 143 28.35 14.79 -14.02
N VAL A 144 27.52 13.97 -14.69
CA VAL A 144 27.85 12.58 -15.04
C VAL A 144 29.00 12.52 -16.04
N ARG A 145 29.95 11.63 -15.79
CA ARG A 145 31.14 11.39 -16.60
C ARG A 145 31.10 9.99 -17.22
N PRO A 146 31.81 9.74 -18.33
CA PRO A 146 31.83 8.43 -19.00
C PRO A 146 32.34 7.26 -18.14
N LEU A 147 33.11 7.55 -17.09
CA LEU A 147 33.67 6.54 -16.17
C LEU A 147 32.80 6.32 -14.92
N ASP A 148 31.72 7.09 -14.75
CA ASP A 148 30.84 6.91 -13.60
C ASP A 148 30.08 5.57 -13.71
N PRO A 149 29.90 4.84 -12.60
CA PRO A 149 29.18 3.57 -12.62
C PRO A 149 27.76 3.72 -13.14
N ALA A 150 27.38 2.89 -14.11
CA ALA A 150 25.99 2.79 -14.54
C ALA A 150 25.15 2.16 -13.42
N SER A 151 23.95 2.69 -13.19
CA SER A 151 22.99 2.07 -12.29
C SER A 151 22.68 0.64 -12.76
N PRO A 152 22.62 -0.34 -11.86
CA PRO A 152 22.07 -1.65 -12.18
C PRO A 152 20.64 -1.50 -12.75
N GLY A 153 20.35 -2.26 -13.81
CA GLY A 153 19.02 -2.29 -14.42
C GLY A 153 17.98 -2.99 -13.55
N TRP A 154 16.73 -2.92 -13.99
CA TRP A 154 15.57 -3.55 -13.34
C TRP A 154 15.29 -4.91 -13.97
N SER A 155 16.07 -5.93 -13.62
CA SER A 155 16.02 -7.24 -14.29
C SER A 155 16.07 -8.43 -13.32
N GLY A 156 15.48 -8.31 -12.13
CA GLY A 156 15.61 -9.32 -11.09
C GLY A 156 14.76 -10.59 -11.26
N LEU A 157 13.56 -10.49 -11.86
CA LEU A 157 12.67 -11.64 -12.17
C LEU A 157 12.51 -12.69 -11.04
N LEU A 158 12.44 -12.23 -9.79
CA LEU A 158 12.44 -13.12 -8.61
C LEU A 158 11.07 -13.75 -8.30
N GLY A 159 10.02 -13.38 -9.04
CA GLY A 159 8.67 -13.94 -8.93
C GLY A 159 7.92 -13.54 -7.65
N PHE A 160 6.68 -14.02 -7.53
CA PHE A 160 5.80 -13.67 -6.39
C PHE A 160 6.37 -14.11 -5.03
N GLY A 161 7.19 -15.16 -4.98
CA GLY A 161 7.86 -15.60 -3.77
C GLY A 161 8.74 -14.52 -3.14
N PHE A 162 9.32 -13.63 -3.96
CA PHE A 162 10.10 -12.49 -3.46
C PHE A 162 9.23 -11.44 -2.79
N PHE A 163 8.04 -11.17 -3.30
CA PHE A 163 7.07 -10.32 -2.61
C PHE A 163 6.68 -10.91 -1.25
N VAL A 164 6.36 -12.20 -1.18
CA VAL A 164 6.05 -12.88 0.08
C VAL A 164 7.21 -12.75 1.06
N ARG A 165 8.44 -13.08 0.62
CA ARG A 165 9.65 -12.94 1.46
C ARG A 165 9.83 -11.52 1.98
N THR A 166 9.60 -10.53 1.11
CA THR A 166 9.69 -9.11 1.45
C THR A 166 8.68 -8.71 2.51
N MET A 167 7.42 -9.16 2.37
CA MET A 167 6.38 -8.91 3.38
C MET A 167 6.69 -9.63 4.70
N THR A 168 7.26 -10.83 4.64
CA THR A 168 7.70 -11.57 5.85
C THR A 168 8.73 -10.77 6.64
N ILE A 169 9.77 -10.24 5.98
CA ILE A 169 10.82 -9.50 6.70
C ILE A 169 10.41 -8.08 7.10
N SER A 170 9.38 -7.51 6.47
CA SER A 170 8.96 -6.11 6.69
C SER A 170 7.80 -5.97 7.68
N THR A 171 7.21 -7.08 8.13
CA THR A 171 6.02 -7.10 9.01
C THR A 171 6.18 -8.12 10.12
N ALA A 172 5.20 -8.18 11.03
CA ALA A 172 5.11 -9.19 12.07
C ALA A 172 5.02 -10.64 11.54
N LEU A 173 4.83 -10.86 10.24
CA LEU A 173 4.95 -12.19 9.63
C LEU A 173 6.35 -12.80 9.83
N GLY A 174 7.38 -12.01 10.09
CA GLY A 174 8.71 -12.49 10.45
C GLY A 174 8.75 -13.31 11.74
N LEU A 175 7.72 -13.19 12.59
CA LEU A 175 7.54 -14.00 13.80
C LEU A 175 6.91 -15.37 13.50
N ALA A 176 6.30 -15.54 12.32
CA ALA A 176 5.67 -16.77 11.90
C ALA A 176 6.63 -17.65 11.08
N PRO A 177 6.46 -18.99 11.09
CA PRO A 177 7.18 -19.87 10.17
C PRO A 177 6.90 -19.50 8.71
N LEU A 178 7.91 -19.64 7.84
CA LEU A 178 7.79 -19.24 6.42
C LEU A 178 6.65 -19.95 5.68
N TRP A 179 6.40 -21.23 6.00
CA TRP A 179 5.31 -22.00 5.42
C TRP A 179 3.93 -21.42 5.73
N LEU A 180 3.79 -20.67 6.83
CA LEU A 180 2.57 -19.98 7.23
C LEU A 180 2.47 -18.57 6.66
N ALA A 181 3.60 -17.88 6.47
CA ALA A 181 3.62 -16.52 5.94
C ALA A 181 3.01 -16.44 4.53
N ALA A 182 3.32 -17.37 3.62
CA ALA A 182 2.79 -17.35 2.26
C ALA A 182 1.25 -17.48 2.20
N PRO A 183 0.62 -18.46 2.88
CA PRO A 183 -0.83 -18.52 3.03
C PRO A 183 -1.43 -17.24 3.63
N LEU A 184 -0.81 -16.66 4.66
CA LEU A 184 -1.30 -15.44 5.30
C LEU A 184 -1.25 -14.23 4.35
N VAL A 185 -0.20 -14.09 3.54
CA VAL A 185 -0.16 -13.05 2.49
C VAL A 185 -1.28 -13.25 1.48
N GLY A 186 -1.51 -14.48 1.02
CA GLY A 186 -2.61 -14.81 0.11
C GLY A 186 -3.98 -14.49 0.71
N LEU A 187 -4.23 -14.88 1.96
CA LEU A 187 -5.46 -14.58 2.68
C LEU A 187 -5.65 -13.08 2.92
N ALA A 188 -4.57 -12.34 3.17
CA ALA A 188 -4.62 -10.89 3.33
C ALA A 188 -5.07 -10.20 2.03
N LEU A 189 -4.50 -10.59 0.88
CA LEU A 189 -4.92 -10.10 -0.43
C LEU A 189 -6.38 -10.47 -0.72
N PHE A 190 -6.78 -11.71 -0.42
CA PHE A 190 -8.16 -12.15 -0.56
C PHE A 190 -9.12 -11.34 0.31
N GLY A 191 -8.77 -11.07 1.57
CA GLY A 191 -9.61 -10.28 2.46
C GLY A 191 -9.77 -8.83 1.99
N TRP A 192 -8.72 -8.21 1.44
CA TRP A 192 -8.86 -6.91 0.78
C TRP A 192 -9.81 -6.94 -0.43
N ALA A 193 -9.81 -8.04 -1.19
CA ALA A 193 -10.77 -8.26 -2.29
C ALA A 193 -12.20 -8.49 -1.79
N ALA A 194 -12.37 -9.11 -0.62
CA ALA A 194 -13.66 -9.42 -0.02
C ALA A 194 -14.34 -8.20 0.63
N TRP A 195 -13.58 -7.18 1.02
CA TRP A 195 -14.15 -6.01 1.65
C TRP A 195 -14.98 -5.19 0.64
N ARG A 196 -16.30 -5.12 0.88
CA ARG A 196 -17.28 -4.42 0.04
C ARG A 196 -17.25 -2.90 0.21
N ASP A 197 -16.08 -2.31 0.06
CA ASP A 197 -15.85 -0.88 0.10
C ASP A 197 -14.86 -0.50 -1.03
N PRO A 198 -15.04 0.63 -1.73
CA PRO A 198 -14.12 1.08 -2.79
C PRO A 198 -12.66 1.21 -2.35
N LEU A 199 -12.38 1.35 -1.04
CA LEU A 199 -11.03 1.32 -0.50
C LEU A 199 -10.40 -0.08 -0.57
N GLY A 200 -11.16 -1.16 -0.40
CA GLY A 200 -10.64 -2.52 -0.44
C GLY A 200 -9.95 -2.84 -1.77
N LEU A 201 -10.62 -2.56 -2.89
CA LEU A 201 -10.05 -2.73 -4.23
C LEU A 201 -8.85 -1.83 -4.48
N ARG A 202 -8.81 -0.61 -3.92
CA ARG A 202 -7.64 0.28 -4.03
C ARG A 202 -6.44 -0.29 -3.30
N VAL A 203 -6.60 -0.70 -2.04
CA VAL A 203 -5.50 -1.30 -1.27
C VAL A 203 -5.02 -2.57 -1.95
N LEU A 204 -5.94 -3.42 -2.44
CA LEU A 204 -5.60 -4.61 -3.21
C LEU A 204 -4.80 -4.26 -4.47
N ALA A 205 -5.28 -3.33 -5.30
CA ALA A 205 -4.64 -2.96 -6.55
C ALA A 205 -3.24 -2.37 -6.31
N VAL A 206 -3.10 -1.51 -5.30
CA VAL A 206 -1.79 -0.96 -4.89
C VAL A 206 -0.86 -2.08 -4.43
N THR A 207 -1.31 -2.94 -3.52
CA THR A 207 -0.51 -4.06 -3.02
C THR A 207 -0.11 -5.03 -4.13
N ALA A 208 -1.04 -5.36 -5.03
CA ALA A 208 -0.79 -6.22 -6.18
C ALA A 208 0.17 -5.57 -7.20
N GLY A 209 0.07 -4.26 -7.41
CA GLY A 209 0.99 -3.50 -8.25
C GLY A 209 2.43 -3.56 -7.72
N TYR A 210 2.63 -3.38 -6.41
CA TYR A 210 3.96 -3.53 -5.81
C TYR A 210 4.44 -4.98 -5.80
N ALA A 211 3.54 -5.95 -5.59
CA ALA A 211 3.86 -7.36 -5.73
C ALA A 211 4.34 -7.69 -7.14
N LEU A 212 3.69 -7.13 -8.17
CA LEU A 212 4.09 -7.29 -9.57
C LEU A 212 5.45 -6.64 -9.85
N ILE A 213 5.67 -5.41 -9.39
CA ILE A 213 6.98 -4.75 -9.55
C ILE A 213 8.08 -5.54 -8.86
N LEU A 214 7.87 -6.00 -7.62
CA LEU A 214 8.86 -6.81 -6.91
C LEU A 214 9.10 -8.16 -7.61
N ALA A 215 8.06 -8.80 -8.14
CA ALA A 215 8.18 -10.08 -8.83
C ALA A 215 8.95 -9.97 -10.16
N LEU A 216 8.73 -8.89 -10.91
CA LEU A 216 9.32 -8.73 -12.25
C LEU A 216 10.67 -7.99 -12.22
N PHE A 217 10.78 -6.97 -11.38
CA PHE A 217 11.88 -6.01 -11.41
C PHE A 217 12.71 -6.00 -10.13
N GLY A 218 12.16 -6.52 -9.03
CA GLY A 218 12.82 -6.54 -7.73
C GLY A 218 14.10 -7.38 -7.73
N ARG A 219 15.15 -6.84 -7.10
CA ARG A 219 16.42 -7.51 -6.83
C ARG A 219 16.52 -7.79 -5.33
N THR A 220 17.44 -8.67 -4.93
CA THR A 220 17.61 -9.05 -3.51
C THR A 220 17.95 -7.86 -2.61
N ASP A 221 18.55 -6.80 -3.15
CA ASP A 221 18.87 -5.53 -2.49
C ASP A 221 17.73 -4.51 -2.54
N THR A 222 16.62 -4.75 -3.26
CA THR A 222 15.46 -3.83 -3.36
C THR A 222 14.25 -4.27 -2.53
N PHE A 223 14.45 -5.13 -1.54
CA PHE A 223 13.36 -5.60 -0.67
C PHE A 223 12.62 -4.44 0.01
N TYR A 224 13.30 -3.32 0.27
CA TYR A 224 12.72 -2.15 0.91
C TYR A 224 11.54 -1.53 0.13
N TRP A 225 11.36 -1.80 -1.17
CA TRP A 225 10.17 -1.37 -1.92
C TRP A 225 8.86 -1.91 -1.32
N GLY A 226 8.92 -3.08 -0.68
CA GLY A 226 7.77 -3.65 -0.01
C GLY A 226 7.26 -2.82 1.18
N LEU A 227 8.09 -1.99 1.79
CA LEU A 227 7.67 -1.09 2.86
C LEU A 227 6.59 -0.09 2.40
N LEU A 228 6.47 0.18 1.10
CA LEU A 228 5.41 1.07 0.60
C LEU A 228 3.99 0.53 0.81
N VAL A 229 3.84 -0.79 0.98
CA VAL A 229 2.53 -1.46 1.17
C VAL A 229 2.45 -2.33 2.42
N ALA A 230 3.58 -2.57 3.08
CA ALA A 230 3.66 -3.36 4.31
C ALA A 230 2.68 -2.92 5.42
N PRO A 231 2.47 -1.60 5.70
CA PRO A 231 1.57 -1.18 6.79
C PRO A 231 0.16 -1.73 6.65
N THR A 232 -0.37 -1.77 5.43
CA THR A 232 -1.77 -2.09 5.18
C THR A 232 -2.00 -3.56 4.85
N LEU A 233 -0.98 -4.32 4.45
CA LEU A 233 -1.17 -5.68 3.97
C LEU A 233 -1.99 -6.55 4.95
N LEU A 234 -1.51 -6.67 6.19
CA LEU A 234 -2.06 -7.63 7.16
C LEU A 234 -3.49 -7.33 7.59
N VAL A 235 -3.92 -6.07 7.49
CA VAL A 235 -5.31 -5.66 7.81
C VAL A 235 -6.32 -6.44 6.95
N GLY A 236 -5.95 -6.84 5.73
CA GLY A 236 -6.77 -7.69 4.88
C GLY A 236 -7.22 -8.98 5.56
N LEU A 237 -6.42 -9.56 6.47
CA LEU A 237 -6.79 -10.76 7.21
C LEU A 237 -8.06 -10.59 8.06
N ALA A 238 -8.36 -9.37 8.52
CA ALA A 238 -9.57 -9.08 9.28
C ALA A 238 -10.86 -9.28 8.45
N PHE A 239 -10.76 -9.16 7.13
CA PHE A 239 -11.88 -9.34 6.19
C PHE A 239 -11.90 -10.73 5.53
N ALA A 240 -10.82 -11.51 5.67
CA ALA A 240 -10.67 -12.79 4.99
C ALA A 240 -11.70 -13.82 5.48
N LEU A 241 -11.97 -13.88 6.79
CA LEU A 241 -12.92 -14.85 7.34
C LEU A 241 -14.35 -14.62 6.83
N ASP A 242 -14.81 -13.37 6.83
CA ASP A 242 -16.12 -13.01 6.29
C ASP A 242 -16.19 -13.26 4.77
N GLY A 243 -15.10 -12.99 4.04
CA GLY A 243 -15.00 -13.31 2.62
C GLY A 243 -15.10 -14.79 2.30
N VAL A 244 -14.43 -15.66 3.10
CA VAL A 244 -14.52 -17.11 2.94
C VAL A 244 -15.94 -17.59 3.24
N ARG A 245 -16.57 -17.05 4.28
CA ARG A 245 -17.95 -17.36 4.62
C ARG A 245 -18.90 -16.99 3.49
N ASP A 246 -18.77 -15.79 2.93
CA ASP A 246 -19.57 -15.33 1.79
C ASP A 246 -19.38 -16.23 0.55
N LEU A 247 -18.13 -16.63 0.27
CA LEU A 247 -17.81 -17.54 -0.83
C LEU A 247 -18.45 -18.93 -0.64
N ILE A 248 -18.38 -19.48 0.58
CA ILE A 248 -19.00 -20.77 0.90
C ILE A 248 -20.52 -20.68 0.75
N ILE A 249 -21.15 -19.64 1.29
CA ILE A 249 -22.60 -19.43 1.16
C ILE A 249 -22.98 -19.33 -0.31
N GLY A 250 -22.28 -18.51 -1.10
CA GLY A 250 -22.54 -18.36 -2.54
C GLY A 250 -22.31 -19.64 -3.35
N ALA A 251 -21.32 -20.47 -2.97
CA ALA A 251 -21.06 -21.76 -3.63
C ALA A 251 -22.11 -22.82 -3.27
N LEU A 252 -22.67 -22.78 -2.06
CA LEU A 252 -23.72 -23.68 -1.60
C LEU A 252 -25.11 -23.25 -2.08
N ASP A 253 -25.30 -21.96 -2.40
CA ASP A 253 -26.54 -21.41 -2.95
C ASP A 253 -26.72 -21.81 -4.43
N ARG A 254 -27.04 -23.10 -4.65
CA ARG A 254 -27.46 -23.61 -5.96
C ARG A 254 -28.84 -23.05 -6.28
N ARG A 255 -28.90 -22.00 -7.10
CA ARG A 255 -30.14 -21.38 -7.60
C ARG A 255 -31.18 -22.45 -7.98
N ARG A 256 -32.30 -22.52 -7.24
CA ARG A 256 -33.53 -23.16 -7.72
C ARG A 256 -34.08 -22.31 -8.88
N ILE A 257 -33.87 -22.77 -10.11
CA ILE A 257 -34.51 -22.17 -11.29
C ILE A 257 -36.02 -22.43 -11.14
N THR A 258 -36.77 -21.42 -10.73
CA THR A 258 -38.23 -21.48 -10.72
C THR A 258 -38.70 -21.15 -12.14
N VAL A 259 -39.07 -22.16 -12.91
CA VAL A 259 -39.66 -21.98 -14.24
C VAL A 259 -41.10 -21.56 -14.07
N THR A 260 -41.40 -20.28 -14.24
CA THR A 260 -42.77 -19.77 -14.30
C THR A 260 -43.34 -20.11 -15.67
N ARG A 261 -44.20 -21.13 -15.76
CA ARG A 261 -44.89 -21.51 -17.00
C ARG A 261 -45.95 -20.45 -17.29
N MET A 262 -45.70 -19.57 -18.26
CA MET A 262 -46.75 -18.67 -18.77
C MET A 262 -47.74 -19.50 -19.60
N VAL A 263 -48.95 -19.67 -19.07
CA VAL A 263 -50.09 -20.23 -19.82
C VAL A 263 -50.58 -19.12 -20.75
N ARG A 264 -50.57 -19.39 -22.07
CA ARG A 264 -51.18 -18.57 -23.11
C ARG A 264 -52.63 -18.95 -23.29
#